data_AF-N4WWV2-F1
#
_entry.id   AF-N4WWV2-F1
#
_cell.length_a   1.000
_cell.length_b   1.000
_cell.length_c   1.000
_cell.angle_alpha   90.00
_cell.angle_beta   90.00
_cell.angle_gamma   90.00
#
_symmetry.space_group_name_H-M   'P 1'
#
loop_
_entity.id
_entity.type
_entity.pdbx_description
1 polymer ?
#
loop_
_entity_poly.entity_id
_entity_poly.type
_entity_poly.pdbx_seq_one_letter_code
_entity_poly.pdbx_strand_id
1 'polypeptide(L)'
;MPSMNSTVFHAYAYGTAFWYGLRGLCRVYDPIMVIGWFRPPSQLNLAPNDLETYNVRNDGWCLITLALVLISLTNAVPFTSESAKKFSSVPYAKAIVAATIFHHVATGIGAYQHYKLPSHYNTSMGIGVWGNVWLSLTGLFTLALLQSDAGDMYVEQVAQKVK
;
A
#
# COMPACT_ATOMS: atom_id res chain seq x y z
N MET A 1 18.84 16.13 20.96
CA MET A 1 17.51 16.78 20.84
C MET A 1 17.16 16.85 19.36
N PRO A 2 15.93 16.50 18.94
CA PRO A 2 15.51 16.63 17.55
C PRO A 2 15.54 18.11 17.12
N SER A 3 15.84 18.38 15.85
CA SER A 3 15.79 19.73 15.30
C SER A 3 14.33 20.19 15.15
N MET A 4 14.10 21.50 15.14
CA MET A 4 12.76 22.05 14.88
C MET A 4 12.17 21.55 13.55
N ASN A 5 13.00 21.44 12.51
CA ASN A 5 12.60 20.89 11.22
C ASN A 5 12.15 19.43 11.32
N SER A 6 12.89 18.60 12.06
CA SER A 6 12.51 17.19 12.29
C SER A 6 11.21 17.10 13.07
N THR A 7 11.05 17.88 14.14
CA THR A 7 9.83 17.89 14.95
C THR A 7 8.59 18.28 14.13
N VAL A 8 8.66 19.36 13.36
CA VAL A 8 7.54 19.84 12.52
C VAL A 8 7.22 18.84 11.41
N PHE A 9 8.25 18.29 10.75
CA PHE A 9 8.07 17.25 9.73
C PHE A 9 7.36 16.02 10.29
N HIS A 10 7.84 15.47 11.42
CA HIS A 10 7.24 14.29 12.03
C HIS A 10 5.80 14.54 12.48
N ALA A 11 5.51 15.70 13.08
CA ALA A 11 4.16 16.06 13.47
C ALA A 11 3.21 16.09 12.25
N TYR A 12 3.62 16.72 11.15
CA TYR A 12 2.82 16.76 9.93
C TYR A 12 2.64 15.38 9.29
N ALA A 13 3.71 14.59 9.20
CA ALA A 13 3.68 13.24 8.64
C ALA A 13 2.78 12.30 9.46
N TYR A 14 2.88 12.32 10.79
CA TYR A 14 2.02 11.52 11.67
C TYR A 14 0.57 11.97 11.65
N GLY A 15 0.31 13.28 11.66
CA GLY A 15 -1.06 13.80 11.52
C GLY A 15 -1.70 13.39 10.19
N THR A 16 -0.94 13.44 9.10
CA THR A 16 -1.41 13.02 7.77
C THR A 16 -1.64 11.51 7.72
N ALA A 17 -0.71 10.71 8.25
CA ALA A 17 -0.86 9.26 8.33
C ALA A 17 -2.05 8.85 9.18
N PHE A 18 -2.25 9.50 10.34
CA PHE A 18 -3.42 9.30 11.19
C PHE A 18 -4.72 9.60 10.43
N TRP A 19 -4.78 10.72 9.71
CA TRP A 19 -5.98 11.11 8.96
C TRP A 19 -6.30 10.14 7.82
N TYR A 20 -5.30 9.73 7.05
CA TYR A 20 -5.47 8.72 6.00
C TYR A 20 -5.85 7.35 6.58
N GLY A 21 -5.21 6.94 7.67
CA GLY A 21 -5.55 5.71 8.39
C GLY A 21 -7.01 5.71 8.87
N LEU A 22 -7.44 6.76 9.57
CA LEU A 22 -8.81 6.91 10.05
C LEU A 22 -9.83 6.84 8.90
N ARG A 23 -9.63 7.66 7.85
CA ARG A 23 -10.53 7.69 6.70
C ARG A 23 -10.55 6.38 5.92
N GLY A 24 -9.40 5.73 5.80
CA GLY A 24 -9.25 4.46 5.12
C GLY A 24 -9.95 3.33 5.88
N LEU A 25 -9.76 3.27 7.21
CA LEU A 25 -10.41 2.29 8.08
C LEU A 25 -11.93 2.42 8.06
N CYS A 26 -12.48 3.65 8.10
CA CYS A 26 -13.93 3.85 7.96
C CYS A 26 -14.48 3.27 6.65
N ARG A 27 -13.76 3.44 5.53
CA ARG A 27 -14.17 2.93 4.21
C ARG A 27 -14.08 1.40 4.10
N VAL A 28 -13.10 0.80 4.75
CA VAL A 28 -12.95 -0.67 4.77
C VAL A 28 -14.02 -1.30 5.67
N TYR A 29 -14.22 -0.74 6.86
CA TYR A 29 -15.13 -1.27 7.87
C TYR A 29 -16.60 -1.12 7.46
N ASP A 30 -17.01 0.09 7.09
CA ASP A 30 -18.40 0.38 6.70
C ASP A 30 -18.46 1.21 5.41
N PRO A 31 -18.22 0.59 4.25
CA PRO A 31 -18.31 1.28 2.96
C PRO A 31 -19.71 1.80 2.66
N ILE A 32 -20.76 1.14 3.16
CA ILE A 32 -22.16 1.50 2.88
C ILE A 32 -22.49 2.85 3.53
N MET A 33 -22.11 3.03 4.80
CA MET A 33 -22.25 4.31 5.48
C MET A 33 -21.47 5.40 4.75
N VAL A 34 -20.22 5.13 4.34
CA VAL A 34 -19.41 6.12 3.61
C VAL A 34 -20.04 6.49 2.27
N ILE A 35 -20.56 5.52 1.51
CA ILE A 35 -21.32 5.80 0.27
C ILE A 35 -22.52 6.70 0.57
N GLY A 36 -23.24 6.44 1.66
CA GLY A 36 -24.35 7.28 2.12
C GLY A 36 -23.96 8.73 2.37
N TRP A 37 -22.80 8.98 2.99
CA TRP A 37 -22.30 10.34 3.26
C TRP A 37 -21.98 11.14 2.00
N PHE A 38 -21.54 10.48 0.92
CA PHE A 38 -21.18 11.14 -0.34
C PHE A 38 -22.32 11.16 -1.36
N ARG A 39 -23.43 10.46 -1.09
CA ARG A 39 -24.55 10.35 -2.03
C ARG A 39 -25.28 11.69 -2.13
N PRO A 40 -25.48 12.23 -3.34
CA PRO A 40 -26.21 13.48 -3.50
C PRO A 40 -27.69 13.31 -3.13
N PRO A 41 -28.38 14.37 -2.69
CA PRO A 41 -29.79 14.31 -2.29
C PRO A 41 -30.73 13.68 -3.35
N SER A 42 -30.45 13.90 -4.63
CA SER A 42 -31.23 13.36 -5.76
C SER A 42 -31.14 11.84 -5.93
N GLN A 43 -30.23 11.18 -5.21
CA GLN A 43 -29.99 9.73 -5.32
C GLN A 43 -30.23 8.99 -4.01
N LEU A 44 -30.72 9.64 -2.94
CA LEU A 44 -30.88 9.05 -1.60
C LEU A 44 -31.82 7.83 -1.58
N ASN A 45 -32.69 7.68 -2.57
CA ASN A 45 -33.58 6.53 -2.73
C ASN A 45 -32.90 5.30 -3.35
N LEU A 46 -31.66 5.42 -3.82
CA LEU A 46 -30.90 4.32 -4.42
C LEU A 46 -30.06 3.61 -3.36
N ALA A 47 -30.18 2.28 -3.32
CA ALA A 47 -29.29 1.45 -2.53
C ALA A 47 -27.86 1.48 -3.11
N PRO A 48 -26.81 1.43 -2.28
CA PRO A 48 -25.44 1.24 -2.73
C PRO A 48 -25.32 -0.02 -3.59
N ASN A 49 -24.64 0.09 -4.73
CA ASN A 49 -24.36 -1.05 -5.58
C ASN A 49 -22.98 -1.68 -5.28
N ASP A 50 -22.76 -2.86 -5.85
CA ASP A 50 -21.53 -3.63 -5.63
C ASP A 50 -20.27 -2.91 -6.11
N LEU A 51 -20.37 -2.13 -7.20
CA LEU A 51 -19.24 -1.37 -7.75
C LEU A 51 -18.86 -0.19 -6.85
N GLU A 52 -19.85 0.52 -6.31
CA GLU A 52 -19.62 1.59 -5.32
C GLU A 52 -18.96 1.00 -4.06
N THR A 53 -19.46 -0.12 -3.58
CA THR A 53 -18.93 -0.81 -2.40
C THR A 53 -17.49 -1.29 -2.63
N TYR A 54 -17.23 -1.88 -3.79
CA TYR A 54 -15.89 -2.28 -4.22
C TYR A 54 -14.92 -1.09 -4.27
N ASN A 55 -15.30 -0.01 -4.96
CA ASN A 55 -14.45 1.17 -5.12
C ASN A 55 -14.15 1.84 -3.79
N VAL A 56 -15.14 1.99 -2.91
CA VAL A 56 -14.95 2.60 -1.59
C VAL A 56 -14.03 1.75 -0.72
N ARG A 57 -14.19 0.43 -0.69
CA ARG A 57 -13.26 -0.46 0.03
C ARG A 57 -11.84 -0.39 -0.54
N ASN A 58 -11.70 -0.36 -1.87
CA ASN A 58 -10.40 -0.29 -2.54
C ASN A 58 -9.68 1.04 -2.26
N ASP A 59 -10.41 2.16 -2.31
CA ASP A 59 -9.94 3.49 -1.88
C ASP A 59 -9.51 3.47 -0.40
N GLY A 60 -10.26 2.76 0.45
CA GLY A 60 -9.92 2.55 1.86
C GLY A 60 -8.55 1.91 2.05
N TRP A 61 -8.26 0.82 1.33
CA TRP A 61 -6.96 0.17 1.36
C TRP A 61 -5.83 1.04 0.78
N CYS A 62 -6.12 1.85 -0.22
CA CYS A 62 -5.17 2.83 -0.75
C CYS A 62 -4.75 3.84 0.33
N LEU A 63 -5.73 4.44 1.04
CA LEU A 63 -5.46 5.39 2.12
C LEU A 63 -4.68 4.76 3.30
N ILE A 64 -5.03 3.53 3.69
CA ILE A 64 -4.28 2.80 4.74
C ILE A 64 -2.82 2.58 4.29
N THR A 65 -2.61 2.22 3.02
CA THR A 65 -1.26 2.03 2.47
C THR A 65 -0.47 3.32 2.46
N LEU A 66 -1.08 4.44 2.04
CA LEU A 66 -0.44 5.76 2.09
C LEU A 66 -0.05 6.15 3.51
N ALA A 67 -0.88 5.83 4.51
CA ALA A 67 -0.53 6.02 5.91
C ALA A 67 0.70 5.19 6.33
N LEU A 68 0.75 3.91 5.95
CA LEU A 68 1.91 3.04 6.22
C LEU A 68 3.19 3.53 5.53
N VAL A 69 3.10 4.04 4.30
CA VAL A 69 4.23 4.63 3.58
C VAL A 69 4.72 5.91 4.28
N LEU A 70 3.80 6.79 4.71
CA LEU A 70 4.17 8.00 5.45
C LEU A 70 4.89 7.64 6.76
N ILE A 71 4.38 6.68 7.52
CA ILE A 71 5.02 6.18 8.75
C ILE A 71 6.39 5.55 8.46
N SER A 72 6.53 4.86 7.33
CA SER A 72 7.82 4.30 6.91
C SER A 72 8.86 5.40 6.69
N LEU A 73 8.47 6.51 6.08
CA LEU A 73 9.35 7.66 5.78
C LEU A 73 9.75 8.46 7.02
N THR A 74 9.13 8.25 8.18
CA THR A 74 9.50 8.94 9.42
C THR A 74 10.58 8.22 10.25
N ASN A 75 11.07 7.05 9.82
CA ASN A 75 11.88 6.14 10.65
C ASN A 75 11.15 5.66 11.93
N ALA A 76 9.82 5.78 12.02
CA ALA A 76 9.07 5.25 13.16
C ALA A 76 9.16 3.73 13.26
N VAL A 77 9.32 3.05 12.13
CA VAL A 77 9.51 1.60 12.09
C VAL A 77 11.00 1.30 11.97
N PRO A 78 11.63 0.71 13.00
CA PRO A 78 13.04 0.38 12.96
C PRO A 78 13.26 -0.88 12.11
N PHE A 79 13.26 -0.75 10.78
CA PHE A 79 13.68 -1.83 9.89
C PHE A 79 15.21 -1.93 9.74
N THR A 80 15.96 -1.11 10.47
CA THR A 80 17.41 -1.17 10.58
C THR A 80 17.79 -1.97 11.82
N SER A 81 18.26 -3.21 11.65
CA SER A 81 19.09 -3.85 12.68
C SER A 81 20.32 -2.96 12.93
N GLU A 82 20.78 -2.85 14.16
CA GLU A 82 21.97 -2.06 14.57
C GLU A 82 23.24 -2.31 13.71
N SER A 83 23.27 -3.40 12.95
CA SER A 83 24.25 -3.68 11.90
C SER A 83 23.79 -3.15 10.53
N ALA A 84 23.40 -1.88 10.41
CA ALA A 84 23.29 -1.24 9.12
C ALA A 84 24.71 -1.01 8.59
N LYS A 85 25.33 -2.09 8.08
CA LYS A 85 26.44 -2.00 7.15
C LYS A 85 26.07 -0.92 6.13
N LYS A 86 27.05 -0.08 5.81
CA LYS A 86 27.01 1.17 5.03
C LYS A 86 26.37 1.07 3.61
N PHE A 87 25.72 -0.05 3.27
CA PHE A 87 25.40 -0.48 1.91
C PHE A 87 23.90 -0.64 1.59
N SER A 88 22.98 -0.52 2.56
CA SER A 88 21.55 -0.37 2.22
C SER A 88 21.30 1.05 1.67
N SER A 89 21.39 1.21 0.35
CA SER A 89 21.27 2.50 -0.35
C SER A 89 19.91 3.21 -0.19
N VAL A 90 18.89 2.53 0.34
CA VAL A 90 17.54 3.10 0.53
C VAL A 90 16.96 2.73 1.92
N PRO A 91 17.09 3.61 2.93
CA PRO A 91 16.76 3.29 4.34
C PRO A 91 15.29 2.90 4.60
N TYR A 92 14.37 3.22 3.68
CA TYR A 92 12.93 2.95 3.82
C TYR A 92 12.42 1.85 2.90
N ALA A 93 13.26 1.29 2.03
CA ALA A 93 12.80 0.42 0.94
C ALA A 93 12.04 -0.81 1.46
N LYS A 94 12.55 -1.48 2.50
CA LYS A 94 11.91 -2.66 3.09
C LYS A 94 10.49 -2.35 3.58
N ALA A 95 10.34 -1.24 4.31
CA ALA A 95 9.08 -0.80 4.89
C ALA A 95 8.04 -0.44 3.81
N ILE A 96 8.48 0.34 2.80
CA ILE A 96 7.62 0.77 1.69
C ILE A 96 7.19 -0.43 0.85
N VAL A 97 8.12 -1.34 0.51
CA VAL A 97 7.82 -2.55 -0.26
C VAL A 97 6.85 -3.45 0.52
N ALA A 98 7.04 -3.62 1.83
CA ALA A 98 6.09 -4.38 2.65
C ALA A 98 4.68 -3.75 2.64
N ALA A 99 4.59 -2.42 2.76
CA ALA A 99 3.32 -1.70 2.71
C ALA A 99 2.64 -1.85 1.33
N THR A 100 3.38 -1.81 0.22
CA THR A 100 2.79 -1.98 -1.12
C THR A 100 2.43 -3.43 -1.42
N ILE A 101 3.16 -4.44 -0.92
CA ILE A 101 2.70 -5.84 -1.00
C ILE A 101 1.36 -5.98 -0.29
N PHE A 102 1.25 -5.46 0.94
CA PHE A 102 -0.01 -5.46 1.69
C PHE A 102 -1.14 -4.82 0.89
N HIS A 103 -0.88 -3.67 0.25
CA HIS A 103 -1.83 -3.00 -0.63
C HIS A 103 -2.30 -3.91 -1.77
N HIS A 104 -1.37 -4.50 -2.50
CA HIS A 104 -1.70 -5.31 -3.68
C HIS A 104 -2.44 -6.59 -3.32
N VAL A 105 -2.12 -7.19 -2.17
CA VAL A 105 -2.89 -8.33 -1.66
C VAL A 105 -4.31 -7.90 -1.28
N ALA A 106 -4.46 -6.83 -0.48
CA ALA A 106 -5.76 -6.39 0.01
C ALA A 106 -6.69 -5.94 -1.13
N THR A 107 -6.17 -5.13 -2.05
CA THR A 107 -6.92 -4.67 -3.23
C THR A 107 -7.13 -5.78 -4.24
N GLY A 108 -6.18 -6.71 -4.39
CA GLY A 108 -6.30 -7.90 -5.24
C GLY A 108 -7.41 -8.85 -4.79
N ILE A 109 -7.57 -9.08 -3.48
CA ILE A 109 -8.68 -9.85 -2.92
C ILE A 109 -10.02 -9.19 -3.27
N GLY A 110 -10.13 -7.88 -3.05
CA GLY A 110 -11.34 -7.11 -3.40
C GLY A 110 -11.65 -7.16 -4.90
N ALA A 111 -10.64 -6.97 -5.74
CA ALA A 111 -10.77 -7.02 -7.20
C ALA A 111 -11.23 -8.41 -7.65
N TYR A 112 -10.66 -9.49 -7.08
CA TYR A 112 -11.06 -10.85 -7.40
C TYR A 112 -12.50 -11.15 -6.96
N GLN A 113 -12.91 -10.70 -5.77
CA GLN A 113 -14.27 -10.86 -5.28
C GLN A 113 -15.31 -10.22 -6.20
N HIS A 114 -14.99 -9.07 -6.80
CA HIS A 114 -15.83 -8.41 -7.79
C HIS A 114 -15.74 -9.11 -9.17
N TYR A 115 -14.53 -9.39 -9.63
CA TYR A 115 -14.23 -10.01 -10.92
C TYR A 115 -14.86 -11.40 -11.13
N LYS A 116 -14.93 -12.23 -10.08
CA LYS A 116 -15.47 -13.59 -10.18
C LYS A 116 -16.99 -13.64 -10.41
N LEU A 117 -17.70 -12.53 -10.24
CA LEU A 117 -19.14 -12.45 -10.46
C LEU A 117 -19.40 -12.34 -11.98
N PRO A 118 -20.22 -13.23 -12.58
CA PRO A 118 -20.47 -13.22 -14.03
C PRO A 118 -20.98 -11.88 -14.56
N SER A 119 -21.75 -11.14 -13.76
CA SER A 119 -22.28 -9.81 -14.10
C SER A 119 -21.26 -8.68 -14.04
N HIS A 120 -20.10 -8.89 -13.41
CA HIS A 120 -19.09 -7.86 -13.17
C HIS A 120 -17.76 -8.12 -13.88
N TYR A 121 -17.64 -9.26 -14.55
CA TYR A 121 -16.47 -9.59 -15.36
C TYR A 121 -16.31 -8.60 -16.51
N ASN A 122 -15.15 -7.96 -16.59
CA ASN A 122 -14.70 -7.19 -17.75
C ASN A 122 -13.17 -7.12 -17.78
N THR A 123 -12.62 -6.65 -18.91
CA THR A 123 -11.17 -6.52 -19.12
C THR A 123 -10.50 -5.69 -18.03
N SER A 124 -11.11 -4.58 -17.62
CA SER A 124 -10.56 -3.68 -16.60
C SER A 124 -10.42 -4.38 -15.25
N MET A 125 -11.42 -5.19 -14.86
CA MET A 125 -11.36 -6.01 -13.65
C MET A 125 -10.31 -7.11 -13.75
N GLY A 126 -10.15 -7.72 -14.94
CA GLY A 126 -9.05 -8.66 -15.19
C GLY A 126 -7.68 -8.03 -14.99
N ILE A 127 -7.45 -6.83 -15.53
CA ILE A 127 -6.21 -6.06 -15.32
C ILE A 127 -6.00 -5.78 -13.83
N GLY A 128 -7.05 -5.36 -13.11
CA GLY A 128 -6.99 -5.11 -11.67
C GLY A 128 -6.56 -6.34 -10.86
N VAL A 129 -7.09 -7.52 -11.17
CA VAL A 129 -6.72 -8.78 -10.51
C VAL A 129 -5.27 -9.17 -10.82
N TRP A 130 -4.94 -9.29 -12.11
CA TRP A 130 -3.62 -9.80 -12.52
C TRP A 130 -2.49 -8.82 -12.25
N GLY A 131 -2.75 -7.51 -12.33
CA GLY A 131 -1.81 -6.47 -11.92
C GLY A 131 -1.46 -6.58 -10.43
N ASN A 132 -2.46 -6.80 -9.57
CA ASN A 132 -2.23 -7.01 -8.13
C ASN A 132 -1.48 -8.31 -7.82
N VAL A 133 -1.78 -9.40 -8.53
CA VAL A 133 -1.02 -10.66 -8.42
C VAL A 133 0.45 -10.43 -8.80
N TRP A 134 0.70 -9.81 -9.95
CA TRP A 134 2.05 -9.51 -10.42
C TRP A 134 2.84 -8.65 -9.44
N LEU A 135 2.24 -7.57 -8.94
CA LEU A 135 2.90 -6.65 -7.99
C LEU A 135 3.10 -7.28 -6.61
N SER A 136 2.21 -8.18 -6.18
CA SER A 136 2.42 -8.95 -4.94
C SER A 136 3.64 -9.88 -5.07
N LEU A 137 3.75 -10.60 -6.19
CA LEU A 137 4.87 -11.54 -6.43
C LEU A 137 6.21 -10.81 -6.61
N THR A 138 6.24 -9.77 -7.44
CA THR A 138 7.46 -8.98 -7.65
C THR A 138 7.84 -8.18 -6.41
N GLY A 139 6.85 -7.72 -5.62
CA GLY A 139 7.08 -7.14 -4.30
C GLY A 139 7.71 -8.13 -3.33
N LEU A 140 7.18 -9.35 -3.19
CA LEU A 140 7.76 -10.40 -2.34
C LEU A 140 9.19 -10.74 -2.76
N PHE A 141 9.46 -10.87 -4.06
CA PHE A 141 10.80 -11.07 -4.60
C PHE A 141 11.74 -9.91 -4.21
N THR A 142 11.28 -8.67 -4.38
CA THR A 142 12.04 -7.46 -4.01
C THR A 142 12.34 -7.44 -2.51
N LEU A 143 11.36 -7.73 -1.66
CA LEU A 143 11.53 -7.75 -0.21
C LEU A 143 12.53 -8.83 0.21
N ALA A 144 12.47 -10.02 -0.38
CA ALA A 144 13.41 -11.10 -0.12
C ALA A 144 14.85 -10.71 -0.52
N LEU A 145 15.04 -10.08 -1.68
CA LEU A 145 16.36 -9.59 -2.09
C LEU A 145 16.91 -8.52 -1.13
N LEU A 146 16.09 -7.55 -0.74
CA LEU A 146 16.47 -6.52 0.23
C LEU A 146 16.83 -7.09 1.61
N GLN A 147 16.29 -8.26 1.96
CA GLN A 147 16.59 -8.98 3.20
C GLN A 147 17.82 -9.89 3.11
N SER A 148 18.36 -10.12 1.91
CA SER A 148 19.47 -11.05 1.67
C SER A 148 20.82 -10.34 1.53
N ASP A 149 21.91 -11.02 1.88
CA ASP A 149 23.29 -10.53 1.63
C ASP A 149 23.59 -10.35 0.13
N ALA A 150 22.86 -11.06 -0.74
CA ALA A 150 23.00 -10.92 -2.20
C ALA A 150 22.54 -9.53 -2.69
N GLY A 151 21.61 -8.89 -1.98
CA GLY A 151 21.14 -7.54 -2.29
C GLY A 151 22.20 -6.45 -2.07
N ASP A 152 23.24 -6.74 -1.30
CA ASP A 152 24.33 -5.80 -1.01
C ASP A 152 25.49 -5.90 -2.03
N MET A 153 25.44 -6.84 -2.99
CA MET A 153 26.46 -6.98 -4.03
C MET A 153 26.39 -5.85 -5.05
N TYR A 154 27.56 -5.33 -5.46
CA TYR A 154 27.64 -4.38 -6.57
C TYR A 154 27.20 -5.04 -7.88
N VAL A 155 26.44 -4.31 -8.69
CA VAL A 155 25.92 -4.80 -9.99
C VAL A 155 27.07 -5.26 -10.89
N GLU A 156 28.20 -4.57 -10.85
CA GLU A 156 29.41 -4.90 -11.60
C GLU A 156 29.99 -6.27 -11.19
N GLN A 157 29.96 -6.59 -9.89
CA GLN A 157 30.45 -7.88 -9.37
C GLN A 157 29.52 -9.03 -9.77
N VAL A 158 28.21 -8.79 -9.81
CA VAL A 158 27.24 -9.79 -10.28
C VAL A 158 27.40 -10.01 -11.80
N ALA A 159 27.52 -8.94 -12.58
CA ALA A 159 27.68 -9.00 -14.03
C ALA A 159 28.95 -9.73 -14.48
N GLN A 160 30.03 -9.66 -13.70
CA GLN A 160 31.26 -10.40 -13.96
C GLN A 160 31.14 -11.91 -13.72
N LYS A 161 30.24 -12.37 -12.85
CA LYS A 161 30.04 -13.81 -12.57
C LYS A 161 29.17 -14.54 -13.61
N VAL A 162 28.46 -13.79 -14.45
CA VAL A 162 27.51 -14.32 -15.45
C VAL A 162 28.16 -14.40 -16.84
N LYS A 163 29.34 -13.82 -17.03
CA LYS A 163 30.17 -13.98 -18.24
C LYS A 163 31.06 -15.21 -18.13
#